data_AF-A0A1A0L612-F1
#
_entry.id   AF-A0A1A0L612-F1
#
_cell.length_a   1.000
_cell.length_b   1.000
_cell.length_c   1.000
_cell.angle_alpha   90.00
_cell.angle_beta   90.00
_cell.angle_gamma   90.00
#
_symmetry.space_group_name_H-M   'P 1'
#
loop_
_entity.id
_entity.type
_entity.pdbx_description
1 polymer ?
#
loop_
_entity_poly.entity_id
_entity_poly.type
_entity_poly.pdbx_seq_one_letter_code
_entity_poly.pdbx_strand_id
1 'polypeptide(L)'
;MAVAGRSNQRTRENNQLADAKADARRLTERLGGQVYNLTGTDQASKQALADAGERLNAAGSQIDQATTVTQARLAKETAIEGLYYVRAARTAMNLDPGPPVPELDGQRSAGRVTEDRTVDFDGRRIEASPTPSPQTPNYYPGGRVAGRPVPAGWYSEPWWKTALVAGAWGVGSVLLFDALFGGMHGVGYGAAGFENGYGAGYDAGFDAGQDAGQDPGQGFDGGDQGGYDTAGYDGGGYDQGGGYDGDGFDGGGFFDGGGGFDGGDFGGFDGGF
;
A
#
# COMPACT_ATOMS: atom_id res chain seq x y z
N MET A 1 -38.75 24.00 -0.04
CA MET A 1 -38.06 23.25 1.04
C MET A 1 -36.88 22.37 0.56
N ALA A 2 -36.76 21.96 -0.71
CA ALA A 2 -35.69 21.06 -1.17
C ALA A 2 -34.27 21.68 -1.32
N VAL A 3 -34.11 23.01 -1.22
CA VAL A 3 -32.81 23.69 -1.38
C VAL A 3 -32.02 23.72 -0.06
N ALA A 4 -32.71 23.91 1.08
CA ALA A 4 -32.09 23.94 2.41
C ALA A 4 -31.58 22.55 2.87
N GLY A 5 -32.19 21.45 2.42
CA GLY A 5 -31.70 20.10 2.71
C GLY A 5 -30.39 19.77 1.99
N ARG A 6 -30.23 20.22 0.74
CA ARG A 6 -29.02 19.98 -0.09
C ARG A 6 -27.82 20.81 0.37
N SER A 7 -28.03 22.05 0.84
CA SER A 7 -26.94 22.86 1.41
C SER A 7 -26.40 22.25 2.70
N ASN A 8 -27.27 21.74 3.58
CA ASN A 8 -26.86 21.11 4.83
C ASN A 8 -26.10 19.80 4.62
N GLN A 9 -26.45 19.03 3.58
CA GLN A 9 -25.73 17.81 3.23
C GLN A 9 -24.30 18.11 2.73
N ARG A 10 -24.15 19.06 1.80
CA ARG A 10 -22.84 19.45 1.27
C ARG A 10 -21.90 20.00 2.36
N THR A 11 -22.43 20.79 3.30
CA THR A 11 -21.63 21.28 4.44
C THR A 11 -21.15 20.12 5.32
N ARG A 12 -21.99 19.10 5.57
CA ARG A 12 -21.58 17.92 6.34
C ARG A 12 -20.48 17.13 5.63
N GLU A 13 -20.62 16.88 4.34
CA GLU A 13 -19.62 16.16 3.53
C GLU A 13 -18.27 16.91 3.51
N ASN A 14 -18.30 18.23 3.37
CA ASN A 14 -17.09 19.07 3.43
C ASN A 14 -16.42 19.02 4.80
N ASN A 15 -17.20 19.07 5.89
CA ASN A 15 -16.66 18.96 7.24
C ASN A 15 -16.04 17.58 7.49
N GLN A 16 -16.72 16.50 7.08
CA GLN A 16 -16.19 15.14 7.18
C GLN A 16 -14.88 14.95 6.41
N LEU A 17 -14.79 15.54 5.21
CA LEU A 17 -13.56 15.55 4.44
C LEU A 17 -12.45 16.34 5.15
N ALA A 18 -12.75 17.51 5.68
CA ALA A 18 -11.78 18.32 6.41
C ALA A 18 -11.24 17.60 7.66
N ASP A 19 -12.12 16.94 8.43
CA ASP A 19 -11.75 16.16 9.60
C ASP A 19 -10.89 14.94 9.23
N ALA A 20 -11.29 14.20 8.19
CA ALA A 20 -10.50 13.08 7.68
C ALA A 20 -9.12 13.55 7.20
N LYS A 21 -9.04 14.72 6.56
CA LYS A 21 -7.77 15.29 6.14
C LYS A 21 -6.87 15.68 7.31
N ALA A 22 -7.45 16.29 8.34
CA ALA A 22 -6.72 16.69 9.54
C ALA A 22 -6.14 15.47 10.29
N ASP A 23 -6.90 14.38 10.39
CA ASP A 23 -6.43 13.15 11.03
C ASP A 23 -5.25 12.52 10.27
N ALA A 24 -5.35 12.43 8.93
CA ALA A 24 -4.24 11.97 8.10
C ALA A 24 -3.00 12.85 8.24
N ARG A 25 -3.14 14.18 8.14
CA ARG A 25 -2.03 15.14 8.28
C ARG A 25 -1.31 15.01 9.61
N ARG A 26 -2.04 14.88 10.72
CA ARG A 26 -1.45 14.68 12.05
C ARG A 26 -0.53 13.46 12.08
N LEU A 27 -0.92 12.34 11.46
CA LEU A 27 -0.09 11.13 11.41
C LEU A 27 1.09 11.30 10.44
N THR A 28 0.89 11.95 9.30
CA THR A 28 1.98 12.27 8.35
C THR A 28 3.03 13.19 8.97
N GLU A 29 2.63 14.20 9.75
CA GLU A 29 3.53 15.08 10.49
C GLU A 29 4.30 14.32 11.57
N ARG A 30 3.62 13.44 12.33
CA ARG A 30 4.27 12.53 13.28
C ARG A 30 5.30 11.65 12.58
N LEU A 31 4.96 11.08 11.42
CA LEU A 31 5.85 10.26 10.62
C LEU A 31 7.07 11.06 10.15
N GLY A 32 6.86 12.24 9.57
CA GLY A 32 7.93 13.12 9.10
C GLY A 32 8.89 13.50 10.24
N GLY A 33 8.36 13.86 11.40
CA GLY A 33 9.17 14.14 12.58
C GLY A 33 10.04 12.97 13.03
N GLN A 34 9.61 11.72 12.81
CA GLN A 34 10.44 10.55 13.13
C GLN A 34 11.47 10.26 12.03
N VAL A 35 11.07 10.31 10.76
CA VAL A 35 11.94 10.04 9.61
C VAL A 35 13.11 11.02 9.56
N TYR A 36 12.88 12.30 9.81
CA TYR A 36 13.94 13.32 9.75
C TYR A 36 14.88 13.32 10.95
N ASN A 37 14.51 12.70 12.08
CA ASN A 37 15.30 12.71 13.32
C ASN A 37 16.02 11.39 13.61
N LEU A 38 15.83 10.37 12.78
CA LEU A 38 16.46 9.06 12.96
C LEU A 38 17.46 8.78 11.84
N THR A 39 18.63 8.27 12.22
CA THR A 39 19.66 7.80 11.30
C THR A 39 19.92 6.33 11.57
N GLY A 40 19.69 5.46 10.58
CA GLY A 40 19.85 4.02 10.73
C GLY A 40 21.31 3.61 10.97
N THR A 41 21.53 2.75 11.96
CA THR A 41 22.87 2.30 12.38
C THR A 41 23.28 0.95 11.78
N ASP A 42 22.33 0.19 11.25
CA ASP A 42 22.51 -1.15 10.69
C ASP A 42 21.67 -1.30 9.41
N GLN A 43 21.80 -2.43 8.71
CA GLN A 43 21.11 -2.62 7.43
C GLN A 43 19.59 -2.64 7.58
N ALA A 44 19.07 -3.30 8.61
CA ALA A 44 17.63 -3.43 8.86
C ALA A 44 17.01 -2.08 9.22
N SER A 45 17.67 -1.29 10.07
CA SER A 45 17.20 0.05 10.42
C SER A 45 17.29 1.04 9.27
N LYS A 46 18.33 0.99 8.44
CA LYS A 46 18.44 1.81 7.22
C LYS A 46 17.34 1.49 6.22
N GLN A 47 17.09 0.19 5.97
CA GLN A 47 16.04 -0.24 5.05
C GLN A 47 14.66 0.19 5.56
N ALA A 48 14.35 -0.06 6.83
CA ALA A 48 13.09 0.36 7.42
C ALA A 48 12.90 1.89 7.41
N LEU A 49 13.94 2.70 7.63
CA LEU A 49 13.82 4.17 7.49
C LEU A 49 13.62 4.61 6.04
N ALA A 50 14.23 3.91 5.07
CA ALA A 50 13.98 4.17 3.65
C ALA A 50 12.53 3.87 3.28
N ASP A 51 12.00 2.70 3.66
CA ASP A 51 10.59 2.35 3.44
C ASP A 51 9.65 3.33 4.18
N ALA A 52 10.01 3.82 5.38
CA ALA A 52 9.26 4.86 6.07
C ALA A 52 9.24 6.21 5.32
N GLY A 53 10.37 6.61 4.73
CA GLY A 53 10.48 7.81 3.91
C GLY A 53 9.66 7.72 2.62
N GLU A 54 9.62 6.54 1.98
CA GLU A 54 8.73 6.29 0.85
C GLU A 54 7.26 6.48 1.24
N ARG A 55 6.84 5.92 2.38
CA ARG A 55 5.48 6.09 2.91
C ARG A 55 5.18 7.54 3.27
N LEU A 56 6.14 8.30 3.80
CA LEU A 56 5.97 9.73 4.07
C LEU A 56 5.67 10.51 2.80
N ASN A 57 6.45 10.30 1.73
CA ASN A 57 6.25 10.96 0.45
C ASN A 57 4.90 10.57 -0.18
N ALA A 58 4.54 9.29 -0.12
CA ALA A 58 3.25 8.80 -0.61
C ALA A 58 2.08 9.39 0.19
N ALA A 59 2.11 9.35 1.52
CA ALA A 59 1.06 9.90 2.36
C ALA A 59 0.89 11.42 2.16
N GLY A 60 2.01 12.15 2.05
CA GLY A 60 2.02 13.59 1.76
C GLY A 60 1.35 13.92 0.42
N SER A 61 1.75 13.24 -0.65
CA SER A 61 1.14 13.46 -1.98
C SER A 61 -0.34 13.06 -2.03
N GLN A 62 -0.71 11.93 -1.42
CA GLN A 62 -2.09 11.45 -1.35
C GLN A 62 -3.00 12.42 -0.59
N ILE A 63 -2.54 12.95 0.55
CA ILE A 63 -3.38 13.85 1.36
C ILE A 63 -3.61 15.21 0.69
N ASP A 64 -2.61 15.71 -0.03
CA ASP A 64 -2.70 16.97 -0.78
C ASP A 64 -3.68 16.86 -1.95
N GLN A 65 -3.72 15.70 -2.61
CA GLN A 65 -4.61 15.44 -3.75
C GLN A 65 -6.00 14.91 -3.35
N ALA A 66 -6.21 14.50 -2.10
CA ALA A 66 -7.47 13.90 -1.66
C ALA A 66 -8.66 14.86 -1.86
N THR A 67 -9.71 14.40 -2.51
CA THR A 67 -10.98 15.13 -2.71
C THR A 67 -12.17 14.41 -2.09
N THR A 68 -11.96 13.21 -1.55
CA THR A 68 -12.98 12.37 -0.91
C THR A 68 -12.51 11.88 0.46
N VAL A 69 -13.46 11.54 1.33
CA VAL A 69 -13.16 10.99 2.66
C VAL A 69 -12.34 9.70 2.54
N THR A 70 -12.68 8.83 1.60
CA THR A 70 -11.95 7.58 1.34
C THR A 70 -10.50 7.84 0.96
N GLN A 71 -10.22 8.79 0.07
CA GLN A 71 -8.84 9.15 -0.28
C GLN A 71 -8.04 9.69 0.92
N ALA A 72 -8.67 10.49 1.79
CA ALA A 72 -8.03 10.96 3.01
C ALA A 72 -7.73 9.81 4.00
N ARG A 73 -8.63 8.82 4.09
CA ARG A 73 -8.41 7.59 4.90
C ARG A 73 -7.28 6.73 4.34
N LEU A 74 -7.20 6.56 3.02
CA LEU A 74 -6.07 5.86 2.39
C LEU A 74 -4.73 6.57 2.68
N ALA A 75 -4.69 7.90 2.64
CA ALA A 75 -3.50 8.66 3.01
C ALA A 75 -3.12 8.45 4.50
N LYS A 76 -4.11 8.36 5.37
CA LYS A 76 -3.92 8.03 6.79
C LYS A 76 -3.33 6.63 6.96
N GLU A 77 -3.85 5.62 6.26
CA GLU A 77 -3.31 4.25 6.28
C GLU A 77 -1.85 4.22 5.83
N THR A 78 -1.51 4.90 4.73
CA THR A 78 -0.12 5.03 4.26
C THR A 78 0.79 5.65 5.33
N ALA A 79 0.33 6.67 6.06
CA ALA A 79 1.10 7.26 7.15
C ALA A 79 1.28 6.29 8.33
N ILE A 80 0.25 5.49 8.66
CA ILE A 80 0.31 4.45 9.69
C ILE A 80 1.33 3.38 9.30
N GLU A 81 1.35 2.92 8.05
CA GLU A 81 2.38 1.99 7.55
C GLU A 81 3.78 2.56 7.75
N GLY A 82 3.99 3.83 7.38
CA GLY A 82 5.26 4.53 7.62
C GLY A 82 5.66 4.55 9.10
N LEU A 83 4.70 4.75 10.02
CA LEU A 83 4.95 4.71 11.46
C LEU A 83 5.34 3.30 11.95
N TYR A 84 4.82 2.23 11.34
CA TYR A 84 5.29 0.87 11.61
C TYR A 84 6.73 0.65 11.13
N TYR A 85 7.11 1.19 9.97
CA TYR A 85 8.49 1.15 9.50
C TYR A 85 9.45 1.91 10.41
N VAL A 86 9.07 3.10 10.89
CA VAL A 86 9.83 3.82 11.93
C VAL A 86 9.99 2.97 13.19
N ARG A 87 8.89 2.35 13.67
CA ARG A 87 8.92 1.47 14.85
C ARG A 87 9.88 0.29 14.66
N ALA A 88 9.86 -0.32 13.47
CA ALA A 88 10.77 -1.40 13.10
C ALA A 88 12.23 -0.94 13.07
N ALA A 89 12.51 0.25 12.51
CA ALA A 89 13.85 0.83 12.51
C ALA A 89 14.36 1.07 13.94
N ARG A 90 13.52 1.64 14.82
CA ARG A 90 13.86 1.84 16.24
C ARG A 90 14.16 0.53 16.95
N THR A 91 13.36 -0.51 16.67
CA THR A 91 13.57 -1.86 17.22
C THR A 91 14.89 -2.46 16.74
N ALA A 92 15.23 -2.31 15.45
CA ALA A 92 16.52 -2.77 14.90
C ALA A 92 17.73 -2.06 15.51
N MET A 93 17.58 -0.78 15.86
CA MET A 93 18.59 0.00 16.58
C MET A 93 18.60 -0.24 18.10
N ASN A 94 17.79 -1.19 18.61
CA ASN A 94 17.61 -1.45 20.04
C ASN A 94 17.19 -0.20 20.85
N LEU A 95 16.39 0.66 20.24
CA LEU A 95 15.78 1.83 20.88
C LEU A 95 14.36 1.48 21.35
N ASP A 96 13.82 2.31 22.26
CA ASP A 96 12.38 2.28 22.57
C ASP A 96 11.58 2.37 21.24
N PRO A 97 10.70 1.40 20.91
CA PRO A 97 9.92 1.42 19.68
C PRO A 97 9.00 2.65 19.53
N GLY A 98 8.79 3.40 20.61
CA GLY A 98 7.98 4.59 20.64
C GLY A 98 6.50 4.30 20.89
N PRO A 99 5.65 5.36 20.84
CA PRO A 99 4.25 5.25 21.20
C PRO A 99 3.50 4.27 20.28
N PRO A 100 2.42 3.64 20.77
CA PRO A 100 1.58 2.77 19.96
C PRO A 100 1.18 3.40 18.63
N VAL A 101 1.12 2.55 17.61
CA VAL A 101 0.67 2.90 16.26
C VAL A 101 -0.72 2.29 16.09
N PRO A 102 -1.68 3.02 15.49
CA PRO A 102 -2.98 2.44 15.16
C PRO A 102 -2.82 1.15 14.34
N GLU A 103 -3.76 0.23 14.46
CA GLU A 103 -3.75 -1.01 13.69
C GLU A 103 -4.03 -0.73 12.21
N LEU A 104 -3.38 -1.49 11.32
CA LEU A 104 -3.62 -1.43 9.88
C LEU A 104 -4.74 -2.39 9.47
N ASP A 105 -5.40 -2.06 8.37
CA ASP A 105 -6.44 -2.91 7.80
C ASP A 105 -5.91 -4.31 7.46
N GLY A 106 -6.61 -5.32 7.97
CA GLY A 106 -6.25 -6.73 7.77
C GLY A 106 -4.98 -7.18 8.51
N GLN A 107 -4.26 -6.31 9.22
CA GLN A 107 -3.01 -6.65 9.93
C GLN A 107 -3.21 -7.80 10.92
N ARG A 108 -4.28 -7.75 11.73
CA ARG A 108 -4.61 -8.83 12.67
C ARG A 108 -4.79 -10.16 11.99
N SER A 109 -5.61 -10.16 10.92
CA SER A 109 -5.93 -11.37 10.17
C SER A 109 -4.70 -11.91 9.42
N ALA A 110 -3.78 -11.04 9.03
CA ALA A 110 -2.56 -11.47 8.35
C ALA A 110 -1.60 -12.22 9.27
N GLY A 111 -1.73 -12.06 10.58
CA GLY A 111 -0.87 -12.71 11.56
C GLY A 111 0.53 -12.12 11.57
N ARG A 112 1.46 -12.83 12.22
CA ARG A 112 2.86 -12.41 12.35
C ARG A 112 3.80 -13.60 12.42
N VAL A 113 5.05 -13.37 12.03
CA VAL A 113 6.14 -14.29 12.25
C VAL A 113 6.41 -14.41 13.75
N THR A 114 6.47 -15.64 14.25
CA THR A 114 6.69 -15.93 15.69
C THR A 114 8.01 -16.64 15.98
N GLU A 115 8.67 -17.17 14.96
CA GLU A 115 9.89 -17.95 15.07
C GLU A 115 10.74 -17.77 13.81
N ASP A 116 12.05 -17.99 13.93
CA ASP A 116 12.95 -17.98 12.78
C ASP A 116 12.63 -19.14 11.85
N ARG A 117 12.58 -18.85 10.55
CA ARG A 117 12.35 -19.84 9.50
C ARG A 117 13.34 -19.63 8.38
N THR A 118 13.88 -20.75 7.88
CA THR A 118 14.72 -20.78 6.70
C THR A 118 14.22 -21.87 5.77
N VAL A 119 13.99 -21.54 4.51
CA VAL A 119 13.53 -22.49 3.48
C VAL A 119 14.37 -22.34 2.21
N ASP A 120 14.59 -23.44 1.53
CA ASP A 120 15.15 -23.44 0.17
C ASP A 120 13.97 -23.47 -0.82
N PHE A 121 13.81 -22.39 -1.59
CA PHE A 121 12.73 -22.21 -2.56
C PHE A 121 13.29 -21.73 -3.88
N ASP A 122 13.04 -22.48 -4.96
CA ASP A 122 13.50 -22.13 -6.31
C ASP A 122 15.03 -21.87 -6.38
N GLY A 123 15.80 -22.73 -5.70
CA GLY A 123 17.27 -22.62 -5.63
C GLY A 123 17.80 -21.47 -4.76
N ARG A 124 16.93 -20.75 -4.04
CA ARG A 124 17.27 -19.61 -3.19
C ARG A 124 16.91 -19.88 -1.74
N ARG A 125 17.72 -19.33 -0.83
CA ARG A 125 17.47 -19.41 0.62
C ARG A 125 16.60 -18.23 1.05
N ILE A 126 15.37 -18.49 1.45
CA ILE A 126 14.43 -17.48 1.94
C ILE A 126 14.28 -17.62 3.45
N GLU A 127 14.33 -16.50 4.15
CA GLU A 127 14.30 -16.45 5.60
C GLU A 127 13.24 -15.48 6.11
N ALA A 128 12.64 -15.84 7.25
CA ALA A 128 11.72 -15.00 8.01
C ALA A 128 12.09 -15.03 9.49
N SER A 129 11.95 -13.90 10.20
CA SER A 129 12.25 -13.78 11.63
C SER A 129 11.27 -12.85 12.33
N PRO A 130 10.94 -13.10 13.62
CA PRO A 130 10.25 -12.12 14.45
C PRO A 130 11.13 -10.90 14.80
N THR A 131 12.45 -11.00 14.63
CA THR A 131 13.42 -9.98 15.05
C THR A 131 14.28 -9.50 13.87
N PRO A 132 14.76 -8.25 13.89
CA PRO A 132 15.66 -7.74 12.86
C PRO A 132 17.01 -8.46 12.90
N SER A 133 17.57 -8.75 11.72
CA SER A 133 18.92 -9.29 11.57
C SER A 133 19.52 -8.85 10.23
N PRO A 134 20.85 -8.98 10.04
CA PRO A 134 21.47 -8.82 8.73
C PRO A 134 20.90 -9.76 7.65
N GLN A 135 20.45 -10.95 8.04
CA GLN A 135 19.87 -11.95 7.16
C GLN A 135 18.43 -11.62 6.75
N THR A 136 17.69 -10.93 7.62
CA THR A 136 16.30 -10.53 7.39
C THR A 136 16.13 -9.02 7.51
N PRO A 137 16.70 -8.21 6.60
CA PRO A 137 16.70 -6.76 6.73
C PRO A 137 15.37 -6.10 6.32
N ASN A 138 14.46 -6.84 5.67
CA ASN A 138 13.23 -6.28 5.12
C ASN A 138 12.07 -6.46 6.09
N TYR A 139 11.55 -5.37 6.64
CA TYR A 139 10.36 -5.42 7.49
C TYR A 139 9.07 -5.35 6.65
N TYR A 140 8.04 -6.07 7.08
CA TYR A 140 6.67 -5.85 6.64
C TYR A 140 5.76 -5.69 7.87
N PRO A 141 4.90 -4.64 7.91
CA PRO A 141 4.02 -4.40 9.05
C PRO A 141 2.89 -5.42 9.21
N GLY A 142 2.62 -6.25 8.21
CA GLY A 142 1.46 -7.13 8.16
C GLY A 142 0.26 -6.44 7.52
N GLY A 143 -0.58 -7.20 6.81
CA GLY A 143 -1.73 -6.65 6.09
C GLY A 143 -2.06 -7.44 4.84
N ARG A 144 -2.77 -6.81 3.89
CA ARG A 144 -3.17 -7.41 2.62
C ARG A 144 -2.39 -6.81 1.46
N VAL A 145 -1.95 -7.67 0.53
CA VAL A 145 -1.33 -7.29 -0.75
C VAL A 145 -2.04 -8.03 -1.88
N ALA A 146 -2.63 -7.28 -2.81
CA ALA A 146 -3.42 -7.82 -3.92
C ALA A 146 -4.42 -8.90 -3.44
N GLY A 147 -5.19 -8.58 -2.39
CA GLY A 147 -6.20 -9.47 -1.80
C GLY A 147 -5.67 -10.57 -0.88
N ARG A 148 -4.36 -10.84 -0.85
CA ARG A 148 -3.79 -11.90 -0.01
C ARG A 148 -3.14 -11.38 1.28
N PRO A 149 -3.34 -12.06 2.41
CA PRO A 149 -2.71 -11.68 3.68
C PRO A 149 -1.20 -11.98 3.67
N VAL A 150 -0.40 -11.05 4.17
CA VAL A 150 1.06 -11.21 4.34
C VAL A 150 1.39 -10.98 5.83
N PRO A 151 1.97 -11.95 6.54
CA PRO A 151 2.26 -11.80 7.96
C PRO A 151 3.23 -10.68 8.27
N ALA A 152 3.04 -10.01 9.42
CA ALA A 152 4.02 -9.05 9.93
C ALA A 152 5.32 -9.76 10.30
N GLY A 153 6.48 -9.20 9.94
CA GLY A 153 7.77 -9.83 10.26
C GLY A 153 8.95 -9.24 9.51
N TRP A 154 10.12 -9.82 9.75
CA TRP A 154 11.37 -9.52 9.05
C TRP A 154 11.68 -10.63 8.05
N TYR A 155 12.15 -10.25 6.86
CA TYR A 155 12.35 -11.17 5.74
C TYR A 155 13.69 -10.95 5.05
N SER A 156 14.29 -12.01 4.52
CA SER A 156 15.52 -11.92 3.72
C SER A 156 15.29 -11.18 2.41
N GLU A 157 14.11 -11.38 1.83
CA GLU A 157 13.68 -10.74 0.60
C GLU A 157 12.25 -10.21 0.75
N PRO A 158 11.91 -9.07 0.13
CA PRO A 158 10.58 -8.49 0.19
C PRO A 158 9.64 -9.18 -0.82
N TRP A 159 9.36 -10.47 -0.63
CA TRP A 159 8.65 -11.33 -1.59
C TRP A 159 7.21 -10.87 -1.93
N TRP A 160 6.62 -9.99 -1.13
CA TRP A 160 5.32 -9.35 -1.40
C TRP A 160 5.42 -8.15 -2.36
N LYS A 161 6.59 -7.51 -2.51
CA LYS A 161 6.74 -6.26 -3.29
C LYS A 161 6.33 -6.44 -4.74
N THR A 162 6.59 -7.60 -5.36
CA THR A 162 6.16 -7.87 -6.73
C THR A 162 4.64 -7.84 -6.87
N ALA A 163 3.90 -8.45 -5.95
CA ALA A 163 2.43 -8.42 -5.97
C ALA A 163 1.88 -7.02 -5.67
N LEU A 164 2.57 -6.24 -4.85
CA LEU A 164 2.23 -4.85 -4.56
C LEU A 164 2.32 -3.98 -5.82
N VAL A 165 3.37 -4.14 -6.61
CA VAL A 165 3.60 -3.34 -7.83
C VAL A 165 2.77 -3.86 -9.01
N ALA A 166 2.77 -5.17 -9.24
CA ALA A 166 2.12 -5.78 -10.40
C ALA A 166 0.61 -6.01 -10.20
N GLY A 167 0.11 -5.92 -8.97
CA GLY A 167 -1.28 -6.23 -8.63
C GLY A 167 -1.63 -7.73 -8.75
N ALA A 168 -0.65 -8.58 -9.04
CA ALA A 168 -0.83 -10.01 -9.24
C ALA A 168 0.30 -10.81 -8.57
N TRP A 169 -0.06 -11.97 -8.03
CA TRP A 169 0.89 -12.89 -7.40
C TRP A 169 1.52 -13.84 -8.42
N GLY A 170 2.83 -14.03 -8.32
CA GLY A 170 3.56 -14.97 -9.18
C GLY A 170 3.18 -16.43 -8.95
N VAL A 171 3.37 -17.23 -10.01
CA VAL A 171 3.26 -18.70 -9.97
C VAL A 171 4.28 -19.21 -8.95
N GLY A 172 3.82 -19.90 -7.90
CA GLY A 172 4.66 -20.39 -6.81
C GLY A 172 4.59 -19.61 -5.49
N SER A 173 3.95 -18.43 -5.46
CA SER A 173 3.75 -17.66 -4.21
C SER A 173 3.04 -18.45 -3.10
N VAL A 174 2.09 -19.31 -3.48
CA VAL A 174 1.36 -20.19 -2.54
C VAL A 174 2.29 -21.25 -1.94
N LEU A 175 3.20 -21.81 -2.73
CA LEU A 175 4.19 -22.79 -2.26
C LEU A 175 5.24 -22.14 -1.36
N LEU A 176 5.70 -20.94 -1.71
CA LEU A 176 6.61 -20.17 -0.87
C LEU A 176 5.95 -19.83 0.47
N PHE A 177 4.69 -19.40 0.45
CA PHE A 177 3.92 -19.12 1.66
C PHE A 177 3.82 -20.37 2.54
N ASP A 178 3.44 -21.52 1.96
CA ASP A 178 3.32 -22.77 2.71
C ASP A 178 4.66 -23.19 3.34
N ALA A 179 5.76 -23.08 2.59
CA ALA A 179 7.09 -23.40 3.10
C ALA A 179 7.49 -22.50 4.28
N LEU A 180 7.22 -21.19 4.19
CA LEU A 180 7.58 -20.22 5.23
C LEU A 180 6.71 -20.32 6.48
N PHE A 181 5.40 -20.55 6.32
CA PHE A 181 4.44 -20.36 7.42
C PHE A 181 3.65 -21.60 7.80
N GLY A 182 3.85 -22.72 7.09
CA GLY A 182 3.25 -24.01 7.42
C GLY A 182 3.48 -24.37 8.89
N GLY A 183 2.38 -24.46 9.64
CA GLY A 183 2.36 -24.80 11.07
C GLY A 183 2.80 -23.70 12.04
N MET A 184 3.06 -22.47 11.57
CA MET A 184 3.51 -21.37 12.43
C MET A 184 2.36 -20.81 13.27
N HIS A 185 2.49 -20.81 14.61
CA HIS A 185 1.42 -20.40 15.53
C HIS A 185 0.93 -18.95 15.29
N GLY A 186 1.81 -18.04 14.87
CA GLY A 186 1.44 -16.65 14.57
C GLY A 186 0.68 -16.45 13.26
N VAL A 187 0.55 -17.48 12.42
CA VAL A 187 -0.08 -17.42 11.09
C VAL A 187 -1.19 -18.47 11.04
N GLY A 188 -2.41 -18.06 11.41
CA GLY A 188 -3.56 -18.94 11.59
C GLY A 188 -4.23 -19.46 10.31
N TYR A 189 -3.57 -19.35 9.15
CA TYR A 189 -4.10 -19.77 7.85
C TYR A 189 -3.01 -20.48 7.05
N GLY A 190 -3.39 -21.55 6.35
CA GLY A 190 -2.49 -22.29 5.47
C GLY A 190 -2.47 -21.74 4.04
N ALA A 191 -1.77 -22.45 3.16
CA ALA A 191 -1.61 -22.09 1.74
C ALA A 191 -2.94 -21.81 1.01
N ALA A 192 -3.96 -22.66 1.25
CA ALA A 192 -5.30 -22.46 0.69
C ALA A 192 -5.97 -21.19 1.23
N GLY A 193 -5.73 -20.85 2.50
CA GLY A 193 -6.19 -19.61 3.09
C GLY A 193 -5.55 -18.40 2.39
N PHE A 194 -4.22 -18.42 2.29
CA PHE A 194 -3.46 -17.38 1.59
C PHE A 194 -3.90 -17.21 0.13
N GLU A 195 -4.04 -18.31 -0.63
CA GLU A 195 -4.40 -18.30 -2.06
C GLU A 195 -5.73 -17.60 -2.32
N ASN A 196 -6.73 -17.93 -1.49
CA ASN A 196 -8.09 -17.40 -1.56
C ASN A 196 -8.25 -16.05 -0.82
N GLY A 197 -7.19 -15.53 -0.20
CA GLY A 197 -7.23 -14.27 0.54
C GLY A 197 -7.86 -14.37 1.95
N TYR A 198 -7.98 -15.56 2.52
CA TYR A 198 -8.36 -15.75 3.93
C TYR A 198 -7.15 -15.51 4.84
N GLY A 199 -7.19 -14.40 5.59
CA GLY A 199 -6.36 -14.21 6.78
C GLY A 199 -7.05 -14.81 8.00
N ALA A 200 -6.29 -15.14 9.04
CA ALA A 200 -6.78 -15.68 10.30
C ALA A 200 -8.03 -14.94 10.80
N GLY A 201 -9.06 -15.72 11.14
CA GLY A 201 -10.20 -15.25 11.92
C GLY A 201 -11.37 -14.71 11.09
N TYR A 202 -12.52 -15.27 11.39
CA TYR A 202 -13.87 -15.02 10.89
C TYR A 202 -14.40 -13.59 11.18
N ASP A 203 -13.63 -12.52 10.94
CA ASP A 203 -14.05 -11.16 11.34
C ASP A 203 -14.53 -10.29 10.16
N ALA A 204 -14.04 -10.51 8.93
CA ALA A 204 -14.51 -9.72 7.77
C ALA A 204 -15.95 -10.07 7.35
N GLY A 205 -16.39 -11.31 7.60
CA GLY A 205 -17.79 -11.71 7.42
C GLY A 205 -18.69 -11.29 8.58
N PHE A 206 -18.11 -10.96 9.74
CA PHE A 206 -18.83 -10.55 10.94
C PHE A 206 -19.07 -9.03 10.98
N ASP A 207 -18.13 -8.21 10.49
CA ASP A 207 -18.35 -6.76 10.35
C ASP A 207 -19.31 -6.42 9.19
N ALA A 208 -19.22 -7.13 8.07
CA ALA A 208 -20.21 -7.02 6.98
C ALA A 208 -21.59 -7.60 7.35
N GLY A 209 -21.64 -8.53 8.30
CA GLY A 209 -22.86 -9.15 8.82
C GLY A 209 -23.51 -8.41 10.00
N GLN A 210 -22.77 -7.55 10.70
CA GLN A 210 -23.31 -6.71 11.78
C GLN A 210 -23.90 -5.39 11.28
N ASP A 211 -23.44 -4.86 10.14
CA ASP A 211 -24.03 -3.66 9.51
C ASP A 211 -25.31 -4.00 8.71
N ALA A 212 -25.60 -5.29 8.51
CA ALA A 212 -26.90 -5.82 8.10
C ALA A 212 -27.71 -6.22 9.36
N GLY A 213 -28.23 -5.20 10.06
CA GLY A 213 -28.80 -5.30 11.40
C GLY A 213 -29.80 -6.46 11.68
N GLN A 214 -29.62 -7.04 12.86
CA GLN A 214 -30.65 -7.65 13.71
C GLN A 214 -31.60 -6.51 14.15
N ASP A 215 -32.93 -6.48 14.05
CA ASP A 215 -34.07 -7.38 14.34
C ASP A 215 -35.36 -6.49 14.11
N PRO A 216 -36.67 -6.87 14.18
CA PRO A 216 -37.32 -8.19 14.29
C PRO A 216 -38.51 -8.45 13.35
N GLY A 217 -38.73 -9.73 13.05
CA GLY A 217 -40.09 -10.30 13.01
C GLY A 217 -40.86 -10.27 11.69
N GLN A 218 -41.66 -11.35 11.54
CA GLN A 218 -42.61 -11.66 10.48
C GLN A 218 -41.94 -12.29 9.24
N GLY A 219 -42.16 -13.56 8.88
CA GLY A 219 -43.36 -14.37 9.01
C GLY A 219 -44.09 -14.40 7.67
N PHE A 220 -43.88 -15.50 6.93
CA PHE A 220 -44.74 -16.07 5.89
C PHE A 220 -44.84 -15.43 4.48
N ASP A 221 -44.64 -16.35 3.53
CA ASP A 221 -45.39 -16.62 2.29
C ASP A 221 -45.14 -15.86 0.99
N GLY A 222 -45.19 -16.66 -0.08
CA GLY A 222 -44.84 -16.31 -1.44
C GLY A 222 -45.88 -15.46 -2.19
N GLY A 223 -45.49 -15.07 -3.40
CA GLY A 223 -46.37 -14.37 -4.32
C GLY A 223 -45.58 -13.73 -5.47
N ASP A 224 -45.62 -14.42 -6.59
CA ASP A 224 -45.37 -13.92 -7.94
C ASP A 224 -46.14 -12.62 -8.25
N GLN A 225 -45.47 -11.61 -8.82
CA GLN A 225 -46.05 -10.71 -9.83
C GLN A 225 -45.05 -9.68 -10.39
N GLY A 226 -44.85 -9.76 -11.71
CA GLY A 226 -45.12 -8.63 -12.60
C GLY A 226 -44.00 -7.59 -12.78
N GLY A 227 -43.31 -7.68 -13.93
CA GLY A 227 -42.25 -6.77 -14.34
C GLY A 227 -42.70 -5.46 -14.98
N TYR A 228 -41.69 -4.67 -15.35
CA TYR A 228 -41.73 -3.66 -16.38
C TYR A 228 -40.31 -3.45 -16.92
N ASP A 229 -40.14 -3.74 -18.21
CA ASP A 229 -39.06 -3.24 -19.05
C ASP A 229 -39.14 -1.71 -19.14
N THR A 230 -38.01 -1.00 -19.12
CA THR A 230 -37.83 0.31 -19.79
C THR A 230 -36.35 0.67 -19.93
N ALA A 231 -35.92 0.78 -21.19
CA ALA A 231 -34.89 1.63 -21.80
C ALA A 231 -33.43 1.52 -21.26
N GLY A 232 -32.40 1.33 -22.09
CA GLY A 232 -32.17 1.85 -23.43
C GLY A 232 -31.56 3.26 -23.37
N TYR A 233 -30.51 3.50 -24.17
CA TYR A 233 -29.69 4.72 -24.35
C TYR A 233 -28.36 4.72 -23.57
N ASP A 234 -27.23 4.42 -24.22
CA ASP A 234 -26.41 5.22 -25.18
C ASP A 234 -25.21 5.79 -24.41
N GLY A 235 -23.97 5.65 -24.87
CA GLY A 235 -23.54 5.96 -26.23
C GLY A 235 -23.05 7.40 -26.26
N GLY A 236 -21.72 7.58 -26.27
CA GLY A 236 -21.04 8.88 -26.43
C GLY A 236 -19.62 8.80 -25.87
N GLY A 237 -18.55 8.63 -26.65
CA GLY A 237 -18.36 8.95 -28.07
C GLY A 237 -17.60 10.27 -28.20
N TYR A 238 -16.27 10.16 -28.31
CA TYR A 238 -15.40 10.97 -29.17
C TYR A 238 -14.15 10.09 -29.41
N ASP A 239 -14.00 9.38 -30.53
CA ASP A 239 -13.75 9.83 -31.90
C ASP A 239 -12.62 10.85 -32.05
N GLN A 240 -11.41 10.34 -32.23
CA GLN A 240 -10.53 10.57 -33.40
C GLN A 240 -9.31 9.67 -33.19
N GLY A 241 -9.13 8.58 -33.96
CA GLY A 241 -9.00 8.58 -35.41
C GLY A 241 -7.52 8.91 -35.74
N GLY A 242 -6.74 8.08 -36.41
CA GLY A 242 -6.96 6.78 -37.00
C GLY A 242 -5.61 6.08 -37.17
N GLY A 243 -5.68 4.78 -37.44
CA GLY A 243 -4.51 3.99 -37.79
C GLY A 243 -3.96 4.34 -39.16
N TYR A 244 -2.66 4.13 -39.31
CA TYR A 244 -2.06 3.72 -40.57
C TYR A 244 -1.12 2.55 -40.23
N ASP A 245 -1.49 1.39 -40.76
CA ASP A 245 -0.60 0.26 -40.99
C ASP A 245 0.56 0.68 -41.89
N GLY A 246 1.70 -0.01 -41.79
CA GLY A 246 2.70 0.04 -42.83
C GLY A 246 4.12 -0.26 -42.35
N ASP A 247 4.45 -1.54 -42.37
CA ASP A 247 5.67 -2.10 -42.95
C ASP A 247 7.05 -1.60 -42.50
N GLY A 248 7.92 -2.57 -42.24
CA GLY A 248 9.32 -2.45 -42.68
C GLY A 248 10.36 -2.66 -41.59
N PHE A 249 10.97 -3.84 -41.63
CA PHE A 249 12.31 -4.08 -41.13
C PHE A 249 13.36 -3.23 -41.90
N ASP A 250 14.59 -3.23 -41.36
CA ASP A 250 15.83 -2.57 -41.81
C ASP A 250 16.00 -1.13 -41.29
N GLY A 251 17.12 -0.70 -40.71
CA GLY A 251 18.49 -1.21 -40.71
C GLY A 251 19.39 0.03 -40.69
N GLY A 252 20.34 0.10 -39.75
CA GLY A 252 21.56 0.89 -39.85
C GLY A 252 21.50 2.44 -39.92
N GLY A 253 22.08 3.08 -38.92
CA GLY A 253 23.10 4.12 -39.12
C GLY A 253 22.68 5.54 -39.56
N PHE A 254 23.54 6.48 -39.16
CA PHE A 254 23.71 7.84 -39.67
C PHE A 254 22.66 8.88 -39.22
N PHE A 255 23.00 9.65 -38.18
CA PHE A 255 23.13 11.11 -38.29
C PHE A 255 24.29 11.58 -37.42
N ASP A 256 25.46 11.60 -38.05
CA ASP A 256 26.49 12.61 -37.83
C ASP A 256 25.95 13.94 -38.38
N GLY A 257 26.26 15.03 -37.70
CA GLY A 257 25.76 16.38 -38.00
C GLY A 257 26.37 17.39 -37.06
N GLY A 258 27.70 17.43 -37.02
CA GLY A 258 28.47 18.41 -36.25
C GLY A 258 28.24 19.87 -36.66
N GLY A 259 28.59 20.76 -35.74
CA GLY A 259 28.63 22.20 -35.93
C GLY A 259 29.14 22.89 -34.67
N GLY A 260 30.46 22.88 -34.49
CA GLY A 260 31.11 23.57 -33.38
C GLY A 260 31.12 25.09 -33.56
N PHE A 261 31.16 25.80 -32.43
CA PHE A 261 31.88 27.07 -32.32
C PHE A 261 32.67 27.06 -31.03
N ASP A 262 33.97 27.21 -31.23
CA ASP A 262 35.07 27.25 -30.29
C ASP A 262 35.33 28.69 -29.86
N GLY A 263 36.00 28.87 -28.71
CA GLY A 263 36.87 30.02 -28.45
C GLY A 263 36.24 31.26 -27.80
N GLY A 264 36.62 31.50 -26.54
CA GLY A 264 36.36 32.77 -25.87
C GLY A 264 36.91 32.86 -24.45
N ASP A 265 38.22 32.62 -24.30
CA ASP A 265 39.02 33.07 -23.15
C ASP A 265 38.84 34.58 -22.95
N PHE A 266 38.37 35.01 -21.76
CA PHE A 266 38.63 36.35 -21.24
C PHE A 266 38.77 36.29 -19.73
N GLY A 267 40.02 36.54 -19.30
CA GLY A 267 40.47 36.60 -17.93
C GLY A 267 39.81 37.66 -17.06
N GLY A 268 40.15 37.57 -15.78
CA GLY A 268 39.53 38.28 -14.70
C GLY A 268 39.65 39.80 -14.73
N PHE A 269 38.81 40.41 -13.90
CA PHE A 269 39.09 41.68 -13.27
C PHE A 269 38.75 41.61 -11.78
N ASP A 270 39.79 41.87 -11.02
CA ASP A 270 39.85 42.29 -9.63
C ASP A 270 39.17 43.66 -9.43
N GLY A 271 38.77 43.95 -8.18
CA GLY A 271 38.65 45.32 -7.69
C GLY A 271 37.25 45.84 -7.33
N GLY A 272 36.98 45.87 -6.03
CA GLY A 272 36.94 47.16 -5.34
C GLY A 272 35.58 47.73 -4.92
N PHE A 273 35.45 47.84 -3.59
CA PHE A 273 34.54 48.65 -2.75
C PHE A 273 33.15 48.09 -2.44
#